data_AF-A0A821PBJ5-F1
#
_entry.id   AF-A0A821PBJ5-F1
#
_cell.length_a   1.000
_cell.length_b   1.000
_cell.length_c   1.000
_cell.angle_alpha   90.00
_cell.angle_beta   90.00
_cell.angle_gamma   90.00
#
_symmetry.space_group_name_H-M   'P 1'
#
loop_
_entity.id
_entity.type
_entity.pdbx_description
1 polymer ?
#
loop_
_entity_poly.entity_id
_entity_poly.type
_entity_poly.pdbx_seq_one_letter_code
_entity_poly.pdbx_strand_id
1 'polypeptide(L)'
;MPAQIELLRREKQQSNPNTTTTTNKSLFGPPKAKEIREIISKCQILCMTCSDVGILVLGFKFPFILIDEASQITEPNIVISLVRITDQIVL
;
A
#
# COMPACT_ATOMS: atom_id res chain seq x y z
N MET A 1 42.34 -13.52 -21.31
CA MET A 1 41.07 -13.63 -20.54
C MET A 1 39.84 -13.01 -21.25
N PRO A 2 39.51 -13.34 -22.53
CA PRO A 2 38.20 -12.98 -23.12
C PRO A 2 37.17 -14.12 -23.17
N ALA A 3 37.56 -15.37 -22.90
CA ALA A 3 36.71 -16.55 -23.12
C ALA A 3 35.54 -16.71 -22.12
N GLN A 4 35.63 -16.16 -20.90
CA GLN A 4 34.57 -16.27 -19.90
C GLN A 4 33.39 -15.31 -20.15
N ILE A 5 33.62 -14.17 -20.80
CA ILE A 5 32.57 -13.20 -21.12
C ILE A 5 31.64 -13.74 -22.22
N GLU A 6 32.17 -14.53 -23.15
CA GLU A 6 31.41 -15.09 -24.25
C GLU A 6 30.49 -16.25 -23.81
N LEU A 7 30.89 -17.01 -22.79
CA LEU A 7 30.07 -18.07 -22.19
C LEU A 7 28.84 -17.51 -21.46
N LEU A 8 29.01 -16.40 -20.73
CA LEU A 8 27.90 -15.69 -20.06
C LEU A 8 26.92 -15.04 -21.06
N ARG A 9 27.37 -14.70 -22.27
CA ARG A 9 26.49 -14.17 -23.32
C ARG A 9 25.66 -15.25 -24.01
N ARG A 10 26.17 -16.47 -24.09
CA ARG A 10 25.41 -17.61 -24.64
C ARG A 10 24.33 -18.13 -23.69
N GLU A 11 24.53 -18.04 -22.38
CA GLU A 11 23.47 -18.35 -21.40
C GLU A 11 22.30 -17.35 -21.43
N LYS A 12 22.56 -16.07 -21.72
CA LYS A 12 21.50 -15.05 -21.82
C LYS A 12 20.67 -15.13 -23.12
N GLN A 13 21.14 -15.84 -24.15
CA GLN A 13 20.44 -15.92 -25.44
C GLN A 13 19.64 -17.22 -25.64
N GLN A 14 19.60 -18.11 -24.63
CA GLN A 14 18.83 -19.37 -24.67
C GLN A 14 17.75 -19.51 -23.58
N SER A 15 17.34 -18.43 -22.91
CA SER A 15 16.06 -18.40 -22.19
C SER A 15 14.91 -18.05 -23.14
N ASN A 16 14.56 -19.05 -23.94
CA ASN A 16 13.30 -19.34 -24.63
C ASN A 16 12.09 -18.36 -24.38
N PRO A 17 11.48 -17.75 -25.42
CA PRO A 17 10.28 -16.92 -25.31
C PRO A 17 8.96 -17.68 -25.08
N ASN A 18 9.00 -18.99 -24.85
CA ASN A 18 7.81 -19.79 -24.53
C ASN A 18 7.76 -20.15 -23.03
N THR A 19 7.72 -19.13 -22.18
CA THR A 19 7.15 -19.33 -20.84
C THR A 19 5.82 -18.64 -20.85
N THR A 20 4.76 -19.44 -20.95
CA THR A 20 3.41 -19.07 -20.52
C THR A 20 3.55 -18.21 -19.28
N THR A 21 3.39 -16.90 -19.45
CA THR A 21 3.25 -16.00 -18.31
C THR A 21 1.86 -16.29 -17.81
N THR A 22 1.74 -17.38 -17.05
CA THR A 22 0.69 -17.58 -16.07
C THR A 22 0.78 -16.34 -15.22
N THR A 23 -0.02 -15.34 -15.60
CA THR A 23 -0.39 -14.28 -14.70
C THR A 23 -0.97 -15.05 -13.52
N ASN A 24 -0.17 -15.19 -12.46
CA ASN A 24 -0.68 -15.38 -11.12
C ASN A 24 -1.49 -14.11 -10.85
N LYS A 25 -2.65 -13.98 -11.51
CA LYS A 25 -3.74 -13.18 -11.03
C LYS A 25 -3.97 -13.82 -9.68
N SER A 26 -3.60 -13.11 -8.62
CA SER A 26 -4.10 -13.42 -7.30
C SER A 26 -5.57 -13.81 -7.48
N LEU A 27 -5.94 -14.96 -6.93
CA LEU A 27 -7.30 -15.52 -7.08
C LEU A 27 -8.39 -14.48 -6.73
N PHE A 28 -7.99 -13.48 -5.96
CA PHE A 28 -8.69 -12.25 -5.66
C PHE A 28 -8.07 -11.09 -6.45
N GLY A 29 -8.84 -10.50 -7.37
CA GLY A 29 -8.51 -9.18 -7.93
C GLY A 29 -8.47 -8.12 -6.83
N PRO A 30 -8.03 -6.88 -7.13
CA PRO A 30 -8.07 -5.80 -6.15
C PRO A 30 -9.50 -5.65 -5.62
N PRO A 31 -9.70 -5.54 -4.29
CA PRO A 31 -11.02 -5.41 -3.70
C PRO A 31 -11.72 -4.19 -4.28
N LYS A 32 -13.00 -4.34 -4.62
CA LYS A 32 -13.77 -3.24 -5.22
C LYS A 32 -13.95 -2.16 -4.16
N ALA A 33 -13.95 -0.88 -4.56
CA ALA A 33 -14.11 0.25 -3.64
C ALA A 33 -15.33 0.11 -2.70
N LYS A 34 -16.41 -0.51 -3.17
CA LYS A 34 -17.61 -0.81 -2.36
C LYS A 34 -17.34 -1.80 -1.22
N GLU A 35 -16.58 -2.86 -1.48
CA GLU A 35 -16.23 -3.90 -0.50
C GLU A 35 -15.30 -3.34 0.57
N ILE A 36 -14.31 -2.54 0.16
CA ILE A 36 -13.41 -1.83 1.08
C ILE A 36 -14.22 -0.92 2.01
N ARG A 37 -15.14 -0.13 1.44
CA ARG A 37 -15.99 0.78 2.22
C ARG A 37 -16.87 0.02 3.22
N GLU A 38 -17.40 -1.13 2.84
CA GLU A 38 -18.19 -1.98 3.73
C GLU A 38 -17.35 -2.54 4.89
N ILE A 39 -16.12 -3.00 4.61
CA ILE A 39 -15.20 -3.49 5.65
C ILE A 39 -14.84 -2.35 6.63
N ILE A 40 -14.45 -1.18 6.13
CA ILE A 40 -14.11 -0.02 6.96
C ILE A 40 -15.31 0.39 7.82
N SER A 41 -16.53 0.38 7.28
CA SER A 41 -17.74 0.75 8.04
C SER A 41 -18.06 -0.17 9.21
N LYS A 42 -17.55 -1.41 9.19
CA LYS A 42 -17.78 -2.43 10.22
C LYS A 42 -16.58 -2.61 11.15
N CYS A 43 -15.43 -2.04 10.82
CA CYS A 43 -14.23 -2.17 11.63
C CYS A 43 -14.39 -1.35 12.93
N GLN A 44 -13.93 -1.93 14.05
CA GLN A 44 -13.86 -1.19 15.32
C GLN A 44 -12.60 -0.33 15.37
N ILE A 45 -11.51 -0.82 14.78
CA ILE A 45 -10.21 -0.17 14.73
C ILE A 45 -9.68 -0.31 13.31
N LEU A 46 -9.20 0.80 12.75
CA LEU A 46 -8.51 0.84 11.47
C LEU A 46 -7.06 1.23 11.73
N CYS A 47 -6.13 0.33 11.46
CA CYS A 47 -4.70 0.60 11.54
C CYS A 47 -4.14 0.86 10.15
N MET A 48 -3.33 1.90 10.02
CA MET A 48 -2.68 2.25 8.76
C MET A 48 -1.44 3.11 8.99
N THR A 49 -0.59 3.21 7.98
CA THR A 49 0.51 4.18 8.03
C THR A 49 -0.04 5.59 7.82
N CYS A 50 0.67 6.57 8.37
CA CYS A 50 0.27 7.96 8.25
C CYS A 50 0.24 8.46 6.78
N SER A 51 1.05 7.87 5.90
CA SER A 51 1.10 8.21 4.46
C SER A 51 -0.16 7.83 3.69
N ASP A 52 -0.92 6.83 4.16
CA ASP A 52 -2.06 6.28 3.42
C ASP A 52 -3.41 6.96 3.78
N VAL A 53 -3.41 7.82 4.81
CA VAL A 53 -4.64 8.41 5.42
C VAL A 53 -5.50 9.16 4.41
N GLY A 54 -4.90 9.86 3.44
CA GLY A 54 -5.66 10.69 2.50
C GLY A 54 -6.62 9.90 1.60
N ILE A 55 -6.24 8.69 1.18
CA ILE A 55 -6.98 7.95 0.14
C ILE A 55 -8.05 7.03 0.76
N LEU A 56 -7.72 6.36 1.86
CA LEU A 56 -8.58 5.34 2.45
C LEU A 56 -9.69 5.90 3.33
N VAL A 57 -9.49 7.10 3.85
CA VAL A 57 -10.30 7.66 4.93
C VAL A 57 -11.28 8.72 4.43
N LEU A 58 -11.23 9.03 3.12
CA LEU A 58 -12.10 10.00 2.47
C LEU A 58 -13.58 9.58 2.59
N GLY A 59 -14.37 10.38 3.30
CA GLY A 59 -15.80 10.13 3.50
C GLY A 59 -16.16 9.31 4.74
N PHE A 60 -15.19 9.03 5.61
CA PHE A 60 -15.40 8.49 6.95
C PHE A 60 -15.02 9.51 8.02
N LYS A 61 -15.62 9.37 9.21
CA LYS A 61 -15.22 10.11 10.41
C LYS A 61 -14.68 9.12 11.45
N PHE A 62 -13.57 9.50 12.06
CA PHE A 62 -12.90 8.75 13.12
C PHE A 62 -12.82 9.67 14.34
N PRO A 63 -13.78 9.59 15.28
CA PRO A 63 -13.87 10.53 16.39
C PRO A 63 -12.59 10.53 17.26
N PHE A 64 -11.89 9.39 17.31
CA PHE A 64 -10.63 9.23 18.03
C PHE A 64 -9.55 8.71 17.09
N ILE A 65 -8.39 9.36 17.12
CA ILE A 65 -7.20 8.93 16.38
C ILE A 65 -6.02 8.85 17.36
N LEU A 66 -5.35 7.71 17.37
CA LEU A 66 -4.07 7.51 18.05
C LEU A 66 -2.98 7.49 17.00
N ILE A 67 -1.95 8.32 17.18
CA ILE A 67 -0.75 8.30 16.35
C ILE A 67 0.38 7.73 17.19
N ASP A 68 0.87 6.57 16.79
CA ASP A 68 2.11 6.04 17.34
C ASP A 68 3.31 6.64 16.61
N GLU A 69 4.44 6.77 17.32
CA GLU A 69 5.68 7.36 16.79
C GLU A 69 5.46 8.75 16.15
N ALA A 70 4.57 9.56 16.71
CA ALA A 70 4.21 10.88 16.16
C ALA A 70 5.42 11.81 15.98
N SER A 71 6.48 11.62 16.78
CA SER A 71 7.75 12.35 16.66
C SER A 71 8.47 12.13 15.32
N GLN A 72 8.18 11.03 14.62
CA GLN A 72 8.78 10.68 13.33
C GLN A 72 7.98 11.21 12.13
N ILE A 73 6.82 11.83 12.36
CA ILE A 73 5.98 12.37 11.29
C ILE A 73 6.60 13.66 10.77
N THR A 74 7.14 13.58 9.55
CA THR A 74 7.75 14.73 8.86
C THR A 74 6.77 15.45 7.94
N GLU A 75 5.64 14.82 7.60
CA GLU A 75 4.70 15.36 6.61
C GLU A 75 3.52 16.12 7.24
N PRO A 76 3.37 17.43 6.98
CA PRO A 76 2.26 18.22 7.49
C PRO A 76 0.90 17.84 6.86
N ASN A 77 0.89 17.25 5.67
CA ASN A 77 -0.34 16.84 4.97
C ASN A 77 -1.12 15.75 5.72
N ILE A 78 -0.41 14.94 6.51
CA ILE A 78 -0.99 13.91 7.36
C ILE A 78 -1.85 14.58 8.43
N VAL A 79 -1.29 15.56 9.15
CA VAL A 79 -1.98 16.30 10.20
C VAL A 79 -3.21 17.04 9.64
N ILE A 80 -3.09 17.67 8.46
CA ILE A 80 -4.22 18.37 7.82
C ILE A 80 -5.38 17.42 7.50
N SER A 81 -5.06 16.20 7.05
CA SER A 81 -6.08 15.20 6.71
C SER A 81 -6.77 14.66 7.97
N LEU A 82 -6.00 14.41 9.03
CA LEU A 82 -6.52 13.88 10.30
C LEU A 82 -7.45 14.87 10.99
N VAL A 83 -7.09 16.15 11.05
CA VAL A 83 -7.91 17.20 11.71
C VAL A 83 -9.30 17.34 11.07
N ARG A 84 -9.47 17.01 9.79
CA ARG A 84 -10.76 17.11 9.10
C ARG A 84 -11.74 15.98 9.42
N ILE A 85 -11.23 14.86 9.91
CA ILE A 85 -12.00 13.62 10.04
C ILE A 85 -12.19 13.19 11.50
N THR A 86 -11.60 13.92 12.45
CA THR A 86 -11.56 13.56 13.87
C THR A 86 -12.01 14.67 14.79
N ASP A 87 -12.49 14.28 15.96
CA ASP A 87 -12.84 15.20 17.04
C ASP A 87 -11.73 15.23 18.11
N GLN A 88 -10.90 14.17 18.20
CA GLN A 88 -9.81 14.07 19.17
C GLN A 88 -8.61 13.30 18.61
N ILE A 89 -7.42 13.90 18.73
CA ILE A 89 -6.13 13.28 18.37
C ILE A 89 -5.29 13.10 19.63
N VAL A 90 -4.69 11.91 19.76
CA VAL A 90 -3.66 11.61 20.75
C VAL A 90 -2.36 11.28 20.00
N LEU A 91 -1.27 11.92 20.40
CA LEU A 91 0.08 11.79 19.83
C LEU A 91 1.03 11.17 20.85
#